data_AF-A0A257R079-F1
#
_entry.id   AF-A0A257R079-F1
#
_cell.length_a   1.000
_cell.length_b   1.000
_cell.length_c   1.000
_cell.angle_alpha   90.00
_cell.angle_beta   90.00
_cell.angle_gamma   90.00
#
_symmetry.space_group_name_H-M   'P 1'
#
loop_
_entity.id
_entity.type
_entity.pdbx_description
1 polymer ?
#
loop_
_entity_poly.entity_id
_entity_poly.type
_entity_poly.pdbx_seq_one_letter_code
_entity_poly.pdbx_strand_id
1 'polypeptide(L)'
;MLAKTPKGQPSTSEDVLQTLANSYELPAIILEYRSLTKLVSTYIEALPRHINPLTHRVHTHYNQAITSTGRLSSSDPNLQNIPVRHAEGRLIRKAFVAPKHSLLLTADYSQIELRIMAHLSGDPQLTHAFAEGLDIHTATAGEIFNTPLNLVTSEQRRRAKAINFGLIYGMSAFGLAKQLGLERHDAQRYIDIYFERYPSVLNYMEQTREKAREQGYVETLFGRRLIIPDINSRNKMQQKAAERMAINAPMQGTAADVIKLAMIAITNWQKQEPTLGHQATLVMQVHDELVFEINHDAIAAIKPVIKNLMETTVRLSIPLLVSLGIAQNWDAAH
;
A
#
# COMPACT_ATOMS: atom_id res chain seq x y z
N MET A 1 -9.10 -28.35 -14.82
CA MET A 1 -9.26 -29.11 -13.56
C MET A 1 -9.74 -28.15 -12.48
N LEU A 2 -10.73 -28.55 -11.67
CA LEU A 2 -11.13 -27.79 -10.48
C LEU A 2 -9.98 -27.75 -9.47
N ALA A 3 -9.64 -26.56 -8.98
CA ALA A 3 -8.64 -26.41 -7.93
C ALA A 3 -9.09 -27.14 -6.65
N LYS A 4 -8.14 -27.71 -5.91
CA LYS A 4 -8.40 -28.51 -4.70
C LYS A 4 -7.78 -27.87 -3.46
N THR A 5 -8.36 -28.11 -2.30
CA THR A 5 -7.78 -27.76 -0.99
C THR A 5 -6.57 -28.65 -0.69
N PRO A 6 -5.73 -28.32 0.31
CA PRO A 6 -4.65 -29.21 0.76
C PRO A 6 -5.12 -30.63 1.14
N LYS A 7 -6.41 -30.79 1.47
CA LYS A 7 -7.05 -32.07 1.79
C LYS A 7 -7.68 -32.76 0.56
N GLY A 8 -7.46 -32.24 -0.65
CA GLY A 8 -7.91 -32.85 -1.91
C GLY A 8 -9.37 -32.59 -2.31
N GLN A 9 -10.14 -31.87 -1.49
CA GLN A 9 -11.53 -31.51 -1.79
C GLN A 9 -11.59 -30.34 -2.79
N PRO A 10 -12.65 -30.20 -3.63
CA PRO A 10 -12.82 -29.02 -4.47
C PRO A 10 -12.74 -27.73 -3.66
N SER A 11 -11.94 -26.77 -4.13
CA SER A 11 -11.72 -25.51 -3.44
C SER A 11 -12.88 -24.55 -3.70
N THR A 12 -13.42 -23.96 -2.63
CA THR A 12 -14.33 -22.80 -2.72
C THR A 12 -13.60 -21.50 -2.34
N SER A 13 -12.28 -21.43 -2.52
CA SER A 13 -11.50 -20.19 -2.30
C SER A 13 -12.00 -19.05 -3.19
N GLU A 14 -11.77 -17.81 -2.76
CA GLU A 14 -12.19 -16.60 -3.48
C GLU A 14 -11.75 -16.61 -4.96
N ASP A 15 -10.47 -16.88 -5.25
CA ASP A 15 -9.93 -16.99 -6.62
C ASP A 15 -10.71 -17.98 -7.51
N VAL A 16 -11.08 -19.13 -6.96
CA VAL A 16 -11.79 -20.19 -7.70
C VAL A 16 -13.22 -19.76 -7.98
N LEU A 17 -13.88 -19.19 -6.98
CA LEU A 17 -15.24 -18.67 -7.14
C LEU A 17 -15.28 -17.49 -8.12
N GLN A 18 -14.29 -16.60 -8.11
CA GLN A 18 -14.19 -15.49 -9.07
C GLN A 18 -14.04 -16.01 -10.50
N THR A 19 -13.21 -17.04 -10.69
CA THR A 19 -13.05 -17.68 -12.01
C THR A 19 -14.37 -18.30 -12.48
N LEU A 20 -15.09 -18.99 -11.59
CA LEU A 20 -16.38 -19.61 -11.90
C LEU A 20 -17.50 -18.58 -12.11
N ALA A 21 -17.43 -17.43 -11.45
CA ALA A 21 -18.39 -16.34 -11.58
C ALA A 21 -18.43 -15.75 -13.00
N ASN A 22 -17.36 -15.93 -13.80
CA ASN A 22 -17.33 -15.54 -15.21
C ASN A 22 -18.29 -16.39 -16.08
N SER A 23 -18.69 -17.57 -15.60
CA SER A 23 -19.50 -18.52 -16.37
C SER A 23 -20.81 -18.91 -15.67
N TYR A 24 -20.90 -18.70 -14.35
CA TYR A 24 -22.04 -19.12 -13.53
C TYR A 24 -22.43 -18.03 -12.53
N GLU A 25 -23.73 -17.86 -12.32
CA GLU A 25 -24.27 -16.83 -11.41
C GLU A 25 -24.05 -17.15 -9.92
N LEU A 26 -24.28 -18.41 -9.52
CA LEU A 26 -24.21 -18.83 -8.10
C LEU A 26 -22.86 -18.51 -7.42
N PRO A 27 -21.68 -18.73 -8.03
CA PRO A 27 -20.41 -18.30 -7.46
C PRO A 27 -20.31 -16.80 -7.15
N ALA A 28 -20.90 -15.94 -7.98
CA ALA A 28 -20.92 -14.49 -7.76
C ALA A 28 -21.75 -14.15 -6.51
N ILE A 29 -22.93 -14.77 -6.36
CA ILE A 29 -23.80 -14.60 -5.18
C ILE A 29 -23.08 -15.07 -3.91
N ILE A 30 -22.38 -16.21 -3.96
CA ILE A 30 -21.61 -16.72 -2.81
C ILE A 30 -20.50 -15.75 -2.40
N LEU A 31 -19.80 -15.16 -3.38
CA LEU A 31 -18.76 -14.15 -3.12
C LEU A 31 -19.32 -12.91 -2.45
N GLU A 32 -20.44 -12.39 -2.96
CA GLU A 32 -21.15 -11.24 -2.38
C GLU A 32 -21.60 -11.55 -0.95
N TYR A 33 -22.27 -12.68 -0.73
CA TYR A 33 -22.71 -13.12 0.59
C TYR A 33 -21.55 -13.20 1.59
N ARG A 34 -20.41 -13.80 1.19
CA ARG A 34 -19.22 -13.91 2.05
C ARG A 34 -18.62 -12.54 2.37
N SER A 35 -18.56 -11.64 1.39
CA SER A 35 -18.06 -10.28 1.57
C SER A 35 -18.92 -9.52 2.58
N LEU A 36 -20.24 -9.52 2.40
CA LEU A 36 -21.20 -8.85 3.28
C LEU A 36 -21.19 -9.45 4.69
N THR A 37 -21.21 -10.78 4.81
CA THR A 37 -21.18 -11.47 6.11
C THR A 37 -19.89 -11.13 6.88
N LYS A 38 -18.75 -11.06 6.18
CA LYS A 38 -17.48 -10.64 6.78
C LYS A 38 -17.54 -9.18 7.23
N LEU A 39 -18.09 -8.27 6.42
CA LEU A 39 -18.25 -6.85 6.80
C LEU A 39 -19.12 -6.68 8.04
N VAL A 40 -20.26 -7.37 8.10
CA VAL A 40 -21.19 -7.33 9.24
C VAL A 40 -20.51 -7.83 10.50
N SER A 41 -20.00 -9.06 10.48
CA SER A 41 -19.42 -9.70 11.66
C SER A 41 -18.12 -9.03 12.13
N THR A 42 -17.25 -8.63 11.20
CA THR A 42 -15.91 -8.10 11.53
C THR A 42 -15.95 -6.63 11.91
N TYR A 43 -16.87 -5.84 11.37
CA TYR A 43 -16.89 -4.38 11.57
C TYR A 43 -18.17 -3.89 12.22
N ILE A 44 -19.34 -4.16 11.61
CA ILE A 44 -20.61 -3.56 12.07
C ILE A 44 -20.96 -4.03 13.49
N GLU A 45 -20.81 -5.32 13.77
CA GLU A 45 -21.13 -5.88 15.09
C GLU A 45 -19.97 -5.77 16.08
N ALA A 46 -18.72 -5.88 15.61
CA ALA A 46 -17.54 -5.93 16.46
C ALA A 46 -17.05 -4.54 16.89
N LEU A 47 -16.98 -3.55 15.99
CA LEU A 47 -16.44 -2.22 16.32
C LEU A 47 -17.17 -1.54 17.49
N PRO A 48 -18.51 -1.56 17.58
CA PRO A 48 -19.21 -0.98 18.73
C PRO A 48 -18.82 -1.63 20.07
N ARG A 49 -18.43 -2.92 20.07
CA ARG A 49 -17.98 -3.63 21.28
C ARG A 49 -16.58 -3.21 21.73
N HIS A 50 -15.79 -2.58 20.86
CA HIS A 50 -14.47 -2.02 21.18
C HIS A 50 -14.54 -0.59 21.75
N ILE A 51 -15.73 0.00 21.91
CA ILE A 51 -15.87 1.33 22.50
C ILE A 51 -15.52 1.24 23.99
N ASN A 52 -14.46 1.95 24.37
CA ASN A 52 -14.08 2.06 25.77
C ASN A 52 -15.11 2.91 26.53
N PRO A 53 -15.67 2.42 27.66
CA PRO A 53 -16.73 3.11 28.39
C PRO A 53 -16.30 4.42 29.06
N LEU A 54 -15.00 4.63 29.31
CA LEU A 54 -14.48 5.84 29.95
C LEU A 54 -14.25 6.96 28.94
N THR A 55 -13.70 6.63 27.77
CA THR A 55 -13.37 7.64 26.76
C THR A 55 -14.43 7.78 25.69
N HIS A 56 -15.36 6.82 25.58
CA HIS A 56 -16.32 6.68 24.48
C HIS A 56 -15.65 6.64 23.09
N ARG A 57 -14.46 6.04 23.03
CA ARG A 57 -13.65 5.92 21.80
C ARG A 57 -13.14 4.50 21.65
N VAL A 58 -12.82 4.14 20.42
CA VAL A 58 -12.13 2.88 20.11
C VAL A 58 -10.62 3.10 20.26
N HIS A 59 -9.96 2.21 20.99
CA HIS A 59 -8.50 2.23 21.18
C HIS A 59 -7.89 1.00 20.52
N THR A 60 -7.28 1.18 19.35
CA THR A 60 -6.56 0.10 18.67
C THR A 60 -5.19 -0.12 19.30
N HIS A 61 -4.66 -1.34 19.15
CA HIS A 61 -3.29 -1.67 19.54
C HIS A 61 -2.38 -1.59 18.31
N TYR A 62 -1.40 -0.68 18.35
CA TYR A 62 -0.33 -0.63 17.36
C TYR A 62 0.84 -1.52 17.78
N ASN A 63 1.09 -2.56 17.01
CA ASN A 63 2.14 -3.52 17.29
C ASN A 63 3.41 -3.16 16.51
N GLN A 64 4.45 -2.74 17.23
CA GLN A 64 5.68 -2.23 16.62
C GLN A 64 6.66 -3.33 16.17
N ALA A 65 6.61 -4.51 16.79
CA ALA A 65 7.59 -5.59 16.62
C ALA A 65 6.96 -6.92 16.15
N ILE A 66 5.97 -6.85 15.24
CA ILE A 66 5.31 -8.05 14.68
C ILE A 66 5.66 -8.27 13.20
N THR A 67 5.61 -7.23 12.37
CA THR A 67 5.80 -7.42 10.92
C THR A 67 7.27 -7.59 10.56
N SER A 68 7.55 -8.44 9.58
CA SER A 68 8.92 -8.72 9.11
C SER A 68 9.57 -7.52 8.42
N THR A 69 8.78 -6.70 7.72
CA THR A 69 9.26 -5.51 7.00
C THR A 69 9.30 -4.26 7.88
N GLY A 70 8.87 -4.35 9.14
CA GLY A 70 8.92 -3.24 10.08
C GLY A 70 7.74 -2.26 10.00
N ARG A 71 6.72 -2.50 9.18
CA ARG A 71 5.44 -1.76 9.25
C ARG A 71 4.77 -1.94 10.62
N LEU A 72 4.02 -0.94 11.07
CA LEU A 72 3.10 -1.14 12.18
C LEU A 72 1.98 -2.08 11.74
N SER A 73 1.56 -2.98 12.61
CA SER A 73 0.27 -3.68 12.47
C SER A 73 -0.70 -3.19 13.53
N SER A 74 -1.99 -3.43 13.30
CA SER A 74 -3.08 -2.99 14.18
C SER A 74 -3.92 -4.20 14.61
N SER A 75 -4.32 -4.26 15.88
CA SER A 75 -5.22 -5.28 16.42
C SER A 75 -6.20 -4.67 17.42
N ASP A 76 -7.33 -5.35 17.62
CA ASP A 76 -8.34 -5.04 18.63
C ASP A 76 -8.82 -3.58 18.66
N PRO A 77 -9.38 -3.04 17.56
CA PRO A 77 -9.61 -3.67 16.26
C PRO A 77 -8.48 -3.43 15.26
N ASN A 78 -8.38 -4.28 14.22
CA ASN A 78 -7.42 -4.09 13.14
C ASN A 78 -7.91 -3.05 12.12
N LEU A 79 -7.44 -1.81 12.27
CA LEU A 79 -7.82 -0.68 11.40
C LEU A 79 -7.21 -0.76 10.00
N GLN A 80 -6.12 -1.52 9.81
CA GLN A 80 -5.45 -1.69 8.52
C GLN A 80 -6.29 -2.49 7.51
N ASN A 81 -7.26 -3.27 8.00
CA ASN A 81 -8.07 -4.14 7.15
C ASN A 81 -9.42 -3.53 6.72
N ILE A 82 -9.74 -2.30 7.18
CA ILE A 82 -11.01 -1.65 6.87
C ILE A 82 -11.07 -1.35 5.36
N PRO A 83 -11.99 -1.97 4.60
CA PRO A 83 -11.95 -1.92 3.14
C PRO A 83 -12.16 -0.50 2.56
N VAL A 84 -11.42 -0.18 1.50
CA VAL A 84 -11.47 1.13 0.80
C VAL A 84 -12.28 1.06 -0.50
N ARG A 85 -12.21 -0.08 -1.21
CA ARG A 85 -12.52 -0.13 -2.65
C ARG A 85 -14.00 -0.31 -2.98
N HIS A 86 -14.77 -0.90 -2.05
CA HIS A 86 -16.18 -1.22 -2.27
C HIS A 86 -17.07 -0.26 -1.48
N ALA A 87 -18.25 0.04 -2.03
CA ALA A 87 -19.16 1.03 -1.48
C ALA A 87 -19.55 0.72 -0.02
N GLU A 88 -19.74 -0.55 0.30
CA GLU A 88 -20.10 -1.04 1.63
C GLU A 88 -18.94 -0.87 2.62
N GLY A 89 -17.71 -1.12 2.18
CA GLY A 89 -16.50 -0.87 2.98
C GLY A 89 -16.32 0.61 3.34
N ARG A 90 -16.63 1.49 2.38
CA ARG A 90 -16.64 2.94 2.59
C ARG A 90 -17.67 3.39 3.63
N LEU A 91 -18.80 2.69 3.76
CA LEU A 91 -19.78 2.98 4.82
C LEU A 91 -19.20 2.75 6.22
N ILE A 92 -18.33 1.74 6.39
CA ILE A 92 -17.65 1.51 7.68
C ILE A 92 -16.74 2.70 8.03
N ARG A 93 -16.01 3.24 7.05
CA ARG A 93 -15.14 4.42 7.24
C ARG A 93 -15.91 5.67 7.65
N LYS A 94 -17.16 5.84 7.19
CA LYS A 94 -18.02 6.96 7.61
C LYS A 94 -18.34 6.95 9.11
N ALA A 95 -18.24 5.81 9.78
CA ALA A 95 -18.47 5.70 11.23
C ALA A 95 -17.31 6.27 12.07
N PHE A 96 -16.15 6.52 11.46
CA PHE A 96 -15.02 7.17 12.11
C PHE A 96 -15.14 8.67 11.92
N VAL A 97 -15.62 9.36 12.95
CA VAL A 97 -15.99 10.79 12.90
C VAL A 97 -15.10 11.65 13.80
N ALA A 98 -14.92 12.91 13.42
CA ALA A 98 -14.32 13.90 14.29
C ALA A 98 -15.25 14.27 15.46
N PRO A 99 -14.71 14.64 16.63
CA PRO A 99 -15.51 15.21 17.71
C PRO A 99 -16.03 16.61 17.34
N LYS A 100 -16.97 17.14 18.14
CA LYS A 100 -17.50 18.49 17.96
C LYS A 100 -16.36 19.53 17.90
N HIS A 101 -16.53 20.54 17.05
CA HIS A 101 -15.54 21.61 16.81
C HIS A 101 -14.19 21.15 16.25
N SER A 102 -14.10 19.91 15.77
CA SER A 102 -12.91 19.37 15.12
C SER A 102 -13.25 18.82 13.73
N LEU A 103 -12.21 18.57 12.93
CA LEU A 103 -12.29 17.84 11.68
C LEU A 103 -11.21 16.75 11.69
N LEU A 104 -11.40 15.73 10.86
CA LEU A 104 -10.35 14.78 10.52
C LEU A 104 -9.50 15.37 9.39
N LEU A 105 -8.19 15.33 9.56
CA LEU A 105 -7.21 15.56 8.50
C LEU A 105 -6.51 14.24 8.20
N THR A 106 -6.63 13.77 6.97
CA THR A 106 -5.85 12.64 6.44
C THR A 106 -4.62 13.19 5.74
N ALA A 107 -3.50 12.50 5.90
CA ALA A 107 -2.25 12.81 5.24
C ALA A 107 -1.63 11.51 4.72
N ASP A 108 -1.71 11.30 3.40
CA ASP A 108 -1.34 10.05 2.74
C ASP A 108 -0.17 10.26 1.77
N TYR A 109 0.88 9.45 1.89
CA TYR A 109 1.99 9.53 0.94
C TYR A 109 1.59 8.99 -0.42
N SER A 110 1.60 9.87 -1.43
CA SER A 110 1.20 9.52 -2.78
C SER A 110 2.24 8.62 -3.46
N GLN A 111 1.92 7.33 -3.57
CA GLN A 111 2.72 6.32 -4.26
C GLN A 111 4.13 6.16 -3.67
N ILE A 112 4.25 6.16 -2.33
CA ILE A 112 5.56 6.16 -1.65
C ILE A 112 6.49 5.04 -2.10
N GLU A 113 5.98 3.82 -2.27
CA GLU A 113 6.82 2.68 -2.64
C GLU A 113 7.37 2.78 -4.07
N LEU A 114 6.63 3.41 -4.99
CA LEU A 114 7.11 3.68 -6.34
C LEU A 114 8.20 4.76 -6.36
N ARG A 115 8.07 5.79 -5.51
CA ARG A 115 9.11 6.82 -5.34
C ARG A 115 10.38 6.22 -4.72
N ILE A 116 10.23 5.31 -3.77
CA ILE A 116 11.34 4.55 -3.18
C ILE A 116 11.99 3.65 -4.23
N MET A 117 11.22 2.94 -5.06
CA MET A 117 11.78 2.14 -6.15
C MET A 117 12.61 3.00 -7.11
N ALA A 118 12.08 4.16 -7.50
CA ALA A 118 12.79 5.10 -8.36
C ALA A 118 14.09 5.61 -7.73
N HIS A 119 14.07 5.87 -6.42
CA HIS A 119 15.27 6.23 -5.66
C HIS A 119 16.30 5.09 -5.60
N LEU A 120 15.88 3.87 -5.24
CA LEU A 120 16.77 2.72 -5.05
C LEU A 120 17.35 2.19 -6.37
N SER A 121 16.56 2.22 -7.43
CA SER A 121 17.02 1.84 -8.78
C SER A 121 17.87 2.91 -9.44
N GLY A 122 17.73 4.17 -9.02
CA GLY A 122 18.38 5.32 -9.67
C GLY A 122 17.94 5.49 -11.13
N ASP A 123 16.78 4.94 -11.52
CA ASP A 123 16.37 4.94 -12.92
C ASP A 123 16.06 6.37 -13.38
N PRO A 124 16.76 6.90 -14.41
CA PRO A 124 16.64 8.29 -14.80
C PRO A 124 15.27 8.61 -15.38
N GLN A 125 14.64 7.66 -16.08
CA GLN A 125 13.33 7.89 -16.69
C GLN A 125 12.22 7.88 -15.65
N LEU A 126 12.29 6.93 -14.71
CA LEU A 126 11.32 6.88 -13.60
C LEU A 126 11.48 8.09 -12.66
N THR A 127 12.73 8.49 -12.40
CA THR A 127 13.06 9.71 -11.62
C THR A 127 12.52 10.96 -12.29
N HIS A 128 12.76 11.13 -13.59
CA HIS A 128 12.26 12.25 -14.36
C HIS A 128 10.73 12.29 -14.37
N ALA A 129 10.07 11.14 -14.56
CA ALA A 129 8.61 11.06 -14.55
C ALA A 129 8.01 11.57 -13.23
N PHE A 130 8.61 11.23 -12.09
CA PHE A 130 8.17 11.74 -10.80
C PHE A 130 8.51 13.22 -10.56
N ALA A 131 9.66 13.68 -11.06
CA ALA A 131 10.08 15.08 -10.92
C ALA A 131 9.15 16.03 -11.68
N GLU A 132 8.69 15.63 -12.87
CA GLU A 132 7.75 16.37 -13.71
C GLU A 132 6.27 16.19 -13.29
N GLY A 133 6.00 15.43 -12.21
CA GLY A 133 4.64 15.16 -11.75
C GLY A 133 3.80 14.33 -12.73
N LEU A 134 4.44 13.57 -13.62
CA LEU A 134 3.74 12.73 -14.58
C LEU A 134 3.05 11.55 -13.89
N ASP A 135 1.87 11.19 -14.39
CA ASP A 135 1.21 9.95 -13.98
C ASP A 135 1.93 8.75 -14.60
N ILE A 136 2.81 8.12 -13.81
CA ILE A 136 3.57 6.94 -14.22
C ILE A 136 2.70 5.78 -14.69
N HIS A 137 1.45 5.65 -14.24
CA HIS A 137 0.57 4.59 -14.71
C HIS A 137 0.08 4.91 -16.13
N THR A 138 -0.23 6.17 -16.39
CA THR A 138 -0.58 6.66 -17.73
C THR A 138 0.62 6.57 -18.66
N ALA A 139 1.82 6.94 -18.20
CA ALA A 139 3.05 6.82 -18.96
C ALA A 139 3.35 5.37 -19.34
N THR A 140 3.34 4.46 -18.36
CA THR A 140 3.51 3.01 -18.62
C THR A 140 2.42 2.47 -19.55
N ALA A 141 1.16 2.92 -19.39
CA ALA A 141 0.08 2.51 -20.29
C ALA A 141 0.32 2.96 -21.74
N GLY A 142 0.77 4.20 -21.93
CA GLY A 142 1.03 4.73 -23.28
C GLY A 142 2.09 3.92 -24.02
N GLU A 143 3.14 3.51 -23.32
CA GLU A 143 4.19 2.64 -23.87
C GLU A 143 3.67 1.21 -24.14
N ILE A 144 3.06 0.57 -23.14
CA ILE A 144 2.63 -0.85 -23.23
C ILE A 144 1.54 -1.04 -24.27
N PHE A 145 0.60 -0.10 -24.38
CA PHE A 145 -0.51 -0.18 -25.33
C PHE A 145 -0.27 0.64 -26.60
N ASN A 146 0.94 1.19 -26.79
CA ASN A 146 1.29 2.05 -27.91
C ASN A 146 0.22 3.14 -28.18
N THR A 147 -0.20 3.81 -27.12
CA THR A 147 -1.29 4.80 -27.11
C THR A 147 -0.73 6.16 -26.68
N PRO A 148 -0.94 7.26 -27.43
CA PRO A 148 -0.54 8.60 -27.00
C PRO A 148 -1.09 8.94 -25.61
N LEU A 149 -0.31 9.63 -24.76
CA LEU A 149 -0.64 9.86 -23.35
C LEU A 149 -2.03 10.49 -23.14
N ASN A 150 -2.44 11.39 -24.04
CA ASN A 150 -3.74 12.05 -24.01
C ASN A 150 -4.92 11.16 -24.43
N LEU A 151 -4.66 9.98 -24.98
CA LEU A 151 -5.65 8.99 -25.42
C LEU A 151 -5.68 7.74 -24.52
N VAL A 152 -4.82 7.68 -23.49
CA VAL A 152 -4.81 6.58 -22.54
C VAL A 152 -6.13 6.54 -21.78
N THR A 153 -6.84 5.43 -21.93
CA THR A 153 -8.11 5.18 -21.26
C THR A 153 -7.91 4.86 -19.78
N SER A 154 -8.94 5.08 -18.96
CA SER A 154 -8.94 4.69 -17.55
C SER A 154 -8.68 3.19 -17.33
N GLU A 155 -9.12 2.35 -18.27
CA GLU A 155 -8.89 0.91 -18.21
C GLU A 155 -7.43 0.54 -18.51
N GLN A 156 -6.83 1.14 -19.54
CA GLN A 156 -5.40 0.97 -19.82
C GLN A 156 -4.55 1.43 -18.63
N ARG A 157 -4.88 2.60 -18.05
CA ARG A 157 -4.23 3.09 -16.84
C ARG A 157 -4.37 2.12 -15.66
N ARG A 158 -5.55 1.54 -15.45
CA ARG A 158 -5.80 0.54 -14.39
C ARG A 158 -4.94 -0.71 -14.58
N ARG A 159 -4.82 -1.20 -15.82
CA ARG A 159 -3.94 -2.33 -16.15
C ARG A 159 -2.47 -2.00 -15.93
N ALA A 160 -2.00 -0.84 -16.40
CA ALA A 160 -0.63 -0.38 -16.17
C ALA A 160 -0.31 -0.18 -14.69
N LYS A 161 -1.28 0.26 -13.88
CA LYS A 161 -1.15 0.28 -12.41
C LYS A 161 -0.88 -1.11 -11.85
N ALA A 162 -1.65 -2.11 -12.26
CA ALA A 162 -1.42 -3.51 -11.87
C ALA A 162 -0.04 -4.02 -12.31
N ILE A 163 0.42 -3.64 -13.50
CA ILE A 163 1.76 -3.96 -14.00
C ILE A 163 2.83 -3.30 -13.12
N ASN A 164 2.80 -1.98 -12.92
CA ASN A 164 3.79 -1.26 -12.11
C ASN A 164 3.93 -1.88 -10.71
N PHE A 165 2.82 -2.10 -10.00
CA PHE A 165 2.87 -2.72 -8.67
C PHE A 165 3.32 -4.18 -8.74
N GLY A 166 2.83 -4.96 -9.69
CA GLY A 166 3.24 -6.35 -9.85
C GLY A 166 4.75 -6.50 -10.06
N LEU A 167 5.32 -5.74 -10.99
CA LEU A 167 6.73 -5.86 -11.37
C LEU A 167 7.67 -5.33 -10.31
N ILE A 168 7.31 -4.25 -9.65
CA ILE A 168 8.02 -3.75 -8.47
C ILE A 168 8.09 -4.80 -7.38
N TYR A 169 7.07 -5.64 -7.24
CA TYR A 169 7.07 -6.72 -6.27
C TYR A 169 7.64 -8.06 -6.77
N GLY A 170 8.34 -8.07 -7.91
CA GLY A 170 8.93 -9.28 -8.49
C GLY A 170 7.90 -10.30 -8.97
N MET A 171 6.72 -9.85 -9.40
CA MET A 171 5.72 -10.73 -9.99
C MET A 171 6.22 -11.35 -11.29
N SER A 172 5.98 -12.64 -11.47
CA SER A 172 6.32 -13.34 -12.71
C SER A 172 5.27 -13.07 -13.81
N ALA A 173 5.64 -13.32 -15.07
CA ALA A 173 4.70 -13.28 -16.19
C ALA A 173 3.44 -14.13 -15.95
N PHE A 174 3.58 -15.28 -15.27
CA PHE A 174 2.42 -16.11 -14.90
C PHE A 174 1.48 -15.40 -13.91
N GLY A 175 2.05 -14.76 -12.88
CA GLY A 175 1.25 -14.00 -11.91
C GLY A 175 0.56 -12.81 -12.56
N LEU A 176 1.29 -12.10 -13.43
CA LEU A 176 0.76 -10.94 -14.14
C LEU A 176 -0.34 -11.33 -15.13
N ALA A 177 -0.15 -12.41 -15.89
CA ALA A 177 -1.16 -12.97 -16.79
C ALA A 177 -2.46 -13.29 -16.04
N LYS A 178 -2.37 -13.97 -14.89
CA LYS A 178 -3.52 -14.29 -14.05
C LYS A 178 -4.22 -13.03 -13.55
N GLN A 179 -3.48 -12.03 -13.08
CA GLN A 179 -4.04 -10.80 -12.54
C GLN A 179 -4.73 -9.92 -13.60
N LEU A 180 -4.20 -9.92 -14.83
CA LEU A 180 -4.74 -9.12 -15.93
C LEU A 180 -5.73 -9.88 -16.83
N GLY A 181 -5.92 -11.19 -16.62
CA GLY A 181 -6.73 -12.03 -17.50
C GLY A 181 -6.15 -12.12 -18.92
N LEU A 182 -4.83 -12.18 -19.04
CA LEU A 182 -4.11 -12.23 -20.32
C LEU A 182 -3.45 -13.59 -20.54
N GLU A 183 -3.10 -13.87 -21.79
CA GLU A 183 -2.22 -14.98 -22.11
C GLU A 183 -0.81 -14.74 -21.55
N ARG A 184 -0.11 -15.83 -21.21
CA ARG A 184 1.23 -15.74 -20.61
C ARG A 184 2.24 -15.02 -21.51
N HIS A 185 2.13 -15.19 -22.82
CA HIS A 185 3.03 -14.56 -23.79
C HIS A 185 2.86 -13.04 -23.83
N ASP A 186 1.61 -12.54 -23.76
CA ASP A 186 1.31 -11.11 -23.67
C ASP A 186 1.83 -10.51 -22.37
N ALA A 187 1.64 -11.20 -21.25
CA ALA A 187 2.16 -10.75 -19.97
C ALA A 187 3.69 -10.66 -19.98
N GLN A 188 4.39 -11.62 -20.61
CA GLN A 188 5.85 -11.55 -20.75
C GLN A 188 6.27 -10.35 -21.62
N ARG A 189 5.59 -10.14 -22.75
CA ARG A 189 5.85 -8.96 -23.61
C ARG A 189 5.72 -7.64 -22.84
N TYR A 190 4.72 -7.52 -21.96
CA TYR A 190 4.56 -6.31 -21.15
C TYR A 190 5.67 -6.12 -20.12
N ILE A 191 6.18 -7.22 -19.56
CA ILE A 191 7.35 -7.21 -18.67
C ILE A 191 8.59 -6.73 -19.43
N ASP A 192 8.80 -7.25 -20.63
CA ASP A 192 9.96 -6.93 -21.45
C ASP A 192 9.96 -5.44 -21.83
N ILE A 193 8.82 -4.90 -22.31
CA ILE A 193 8.64 -3.47 -22.61
C ILE A 193 8.90 -2.61 -21.37
N TYR A 194 8.39 -3.03 -20.20
CA TYR A 194 8.58 -2.29 -18.96
C TYR A 194 10.06 -2.18 -18.56
N PHE A 195 10.81 -3.28 -18.65
CA PHE A 195 12.24 -3.27 -18.29
C PHE A 195 13.14 -2.71 -19.38
N GLU A 196 12.72 -2.70 -20.66
CA GLU A 196 13.39 -1.93 -21.71
C GLU A 196 13.28 -0.43 -21.44
N ARG A 197 12.12 0.03 -20.95
CA ARG A 197 11.89 1.42 -20.55
C ARG A 197 12.64 1.79 -19.27
N TYR A 198 12.60 0.93 -18.25
CA TYR A 198 13.19 1.17 -16.93
C TYR A 198 14.30 0.15 -16.61
N PRO A 199 15.42 0.15 -17.35
CA PRO A 199 16.45 -0.89 -17.24
C PRO A 199 17.13 -0.91 -15.87
N SER A 200 17.22 0.23 -15.19
CA SER A 200 17.88 0.32 -13.88
C SER A 200 17.04 -0.36 -12.79
N VAL A 201 15.72 -0.47 -12.98
CA VAL A 201 14.83 -1.21 -12.08
C VAL A 201 15.16 -2.70 -12.15
N LEU A 202 15.36 -3.27 -13.35
CA LEU A 202 15.74 -4.67 -13.51
C LEU A 202 17.10 -4.94 -12.85
N ASN A 203 18.08 -4.06 -13.09
CA ASN A 203 19.41 -4.16 -12.49
C ASN A 203 19.35 -4.16 -10.97
N TYR A 204 18.57 -3.24 -10.38
CA TYR A 204 18.34 -3.21 -8.93
C TYR A 204 17.72 -4.51 -8.41
N MET A 205 16.74 -5.07 -9.12
CA MET A 205 16.08 -6.32 -8.71
C MET A 205 17.05 -7.52 -8.77
N GLU A 206 17.90 -7.64 -9.79
CA GLU A 206 18.92 -8.69 -9.89
C GLU A 206 19.98 -8.54 -8.80
N GLN A 207 20.55 -7.33 -8.63
CA GLN A 207 21.55 -7.06 -7.59
C GLN A 207 21.02 -7.32 -6.18
N THR A 208 19.76 -7.00 -5.92
CA THR A 208 19.13 -7.26 -4.61
C THR A 208 18.99 -8.77 -4.35
N ARG A 209 18.67 -9.56 -5.38
CA ARG A 209 18.63 -11.02 -5.29
C ARG A 209 20.01 -11.62 -5.06
N GLU A 210 21.03 -11.12 -5.75
CA GLU A 210 22.42 -11.56 -5.58
C GLU A 210 22.91 -11.26 -4.16
N LYS A 211 22.78 -10.02 -3.70
CA LYS A 211 23.11 -9.63 -2.32
C LYS A 211 22.39 -10.51 -1.30
N ALA A 212 21.08 -10.74 -1.48
CA ALA A 212 20.31 -11.60 -0.58
C ALA A 212 20.86 -13.03 -0.54
N ARG A 213 21.28 -13.61 -1.68
CA ARG A 213 21.89 -14.96 -1.74
C ARG A 213 23.26 -15.01 -1.07
N GLU A 214 24.06 -13.96 -1.20
CA GLU A 214 25.41 -13.86 -0.64
C GLU A 214 25.39 -13.70 0.89
N GLN A 215 24.60 -12.77 1.42
CA GLN A 215 24.63 -12.42 2.84
C GLN A 215 23.46 -12.99 3.66
N GLY A 216 22.41 -13.51 3.01
CA GLY A 216 21.24 -14.11 3.67
C GLY A 216 20.20 -13.10 4.19
N TYR A 217 20.37 -11.80 3.90
CA TYR A 217 19.43 -10.75 4.29
C TYR A 217 19.42 -9.59 3.28
N VAL A 218 18.41 -8.73 3.38
CA VAL A 218 18.32 -7.44 2.66
C VAL A 218 18.10 -6.29 3.64
N GLU A 219 18.41 -5.07 3.21
CA GLU A 219 18.33 -3.86 4.05
C GLU A 219 17.45 -2.77 3.43
N THR A 220 16.82 -1.96 4.28
CA THR A 220 16.19 -0.69 3.87
C THR A 220 17.25 0.41 3.73
N LEU A 221 16.83 1.59 3.21
CA LEU A 221 17.69 2.78 3.15
C LEU A 221 18.27 3.18 4.52
N PHE A 222 17.60 2.80 5.61
CA PHE A 222 17.96 3.14 6.98
C PHE A 222 18.62 1.98 7.74
N GLY A 223 19.00 0.90 7.03
CA GLY A 223 19.73 -0.22 7.62
C GLY A 223 18.85 -1.24 8.37
N ARG A 224 17.51 -1.16 8.27
CA ARG A 224 16.63 -2.22 8.79
C ARG A 224 16.86 -3.49 7.98
N ARG A 225 17.14 -4.60 8.65
CA ARG A 225 17.37 -5.91 8.02
C ARG A 225 16.13 -6.78 8.00
N LEU A 226 15.95 -7.51 6.90
CA LEU A 226 15.12 -8.70 6.85
C LEU A 226 15.98 -9.91 6.48
N ILE A 227 16.05 -10.88 7.39
CA ILE A 227 16.70 -12.18 7.14
C ILE A 227 15.80 -13.02 6.23
N ILE A 228 16.39 -13.68 5.24
CA ILE A 228 15.68 -14.49 4.24
C ILE A 228 16.24 -15.92 4.23
N PRO A 229 15.80 -16.79 5.17
CA PRO A 229 16.39 -18.12 5.34
C PRO A 229 16.33 -18.98 4.08
N ASP A 230 15.24 -18.86 3.32
CA ASP A 230 14.97 -19.70 2.13
C ASP A 230 15.61 -19.18 0.84
N ILE A 231 16.44 -18.13 0.88
CA ILE A 231 17.02 -17.51 -0.33
C ILE A 231 17.90 -18.49 -1.12
N ASN A 232 18.53 -19.44 -0.43
CA ASN A 232 19.36 -20.51 -0.99
C ASN A 232 18.66 -21.89 -0.92
N SER A 233 17.33 -21.93 -0.73
CA SER A 233 16.59 -23.20 -0.66
C SER A 233 16.74 -24.02 -1.94
N ARG A 234 16.97 -25.33 -1.79
CA ARG A 234 16.95 -26.27 -2.93
C ARG A 234 15.56 -26.40 -3.55
N ASN A 235 14.51 -26.09 -2.78
CA ASN A 235 13.15 -26.06 -3.28
C ASN A 235 12.92 -24.77 -4.08
N LYS A 236 12.79 -24.93 -5.41
CA LYS A 236 12.62 -23.80 -6.33
C LYS A 236 11.38 -22.95 -6.06
N MET A 237 10.32 -23.51 -5.47
CA MET A 237 9.13 -22.75 -5.11
C MET A 237 9.40 -21.82 -3.92
N GLN A 238 10.06 -22.35 -2.87
CA GLN A 238 10.47 -21.57 -1.69
C GLN A 238 11.51 -20.52 -2.07
N GLN A 239 12.53 -20.89 -2.85
CA GLN A 239 13.55 -19.97 -3.35
C GLN A 239 12.94 -18.78 -4.11
N LYS A 240 12.00 -19.04 -5.04
CA LYS A 240 11.32 -17.96 -5.77
C LYS A 240 10.47 -17.07 -4.86
N ALA A 241 9.89 -17.62 -3.78
CA ALA A 241 9.17 -16.82 -2.80
C ALA A 241 10.12 -15.94 -1.97
N ALA A 242 11.27 -16.48 -1.58
CA ALA A 242 12.35 -15.76 -0.91
C ALA A 242 12.92 -14.64 -1.78
N GLU A 243 13.14 -14.87 -3.07
CA GLU A 243 13.60 -13.84 -4.02
C GLU A 243 12.61 -12.68 -4.16
N ARG A 244 11.30 -12.97 -4.21
CA ARG A 244 10.27 -11.91 -4.19
C ARG A 244 10.29 -11.14 -2.87
N MET A 245 10.45 -11.84 -1.74
CA MET A 245 10.58 -11.20 -0.44
C MET A 245 11.81 -10.28 -0.39
N ALA A 246 12.94 -10.71 -0.99
CA ALA A 246 14.17 -9.93 -1.07
C ALA A 246 13.99 -8.62 -1.83
N ILE A 247 13.23 -8.64 -2.92
CA ILE A 247 12.95 -7.42 -3.71
C ILE A 247 11.99 -6.50 -2.96
N ASN A 248 10.96 -7.05 -2.30
CA ASN A 248 9.87 -6.28 -1.71
C ASN A 248 10.27 -5.60 -0.40
N ALA A 249 11.05 -6.29 0.43
CA ALA A 249 11.33 -5.86 1.79
C ALA A 249 12.07 -4.52 1.89
N PRO A 250 13.09 -4.22 1.06
CA PRO A 250 13.75 -2.91 1.06
C PRO A 250 12.77 -1.76 0.80
N MET A 251 11.85 -1.91 -0.16
CA MET A 251 10.90 -0.85 -0.51
C MET A 251 9.83 -0.67 0.58
N GLN A 252 9.18 -1.77 0.96
CA GLN A 252 8.12 -1.76 1.96
C GLN A 252 8.65 -1.34 3.34
N GLY A 253 9.85 -1.77 3.68
CA GLY A 253 10.52 -1.41 4.92
C GLY A 253 11.01 0.04 4.92
N THR A 254 11.53 0.54 3.80
CA THR A 254 11.89 1.96 3.69
C THR A 254 10.64 2.83 3.82
N ALA A 255 9.50 2.45 3.24
CA ALA A 255 8.24 3.17 3.45
C ALA A 255 7.80 3.15 4.93
N ALA A 256 7.99 2.01 5.61
CA ALA A 256 7.73 1.89 7.04
C ALA A 256 8.67 2.76 7.90
N ASP A 257 9.92 2.91 7.49
CA ASP A 257 10.88 3.78 8.17
C ASP A 257 10.52 5.26 7.95
N VAL A 258 10.15 5.66 6.72
CA VAL A 258 9.70 7.02 6.38
C VAL A 258 8.48 7.43 7.20
N ILE A 259 7.43 6.60 7.26
CA ILE A 259 6.22 6.94 8.01
C ILE A 259 6.51 7.10 9.51
N LYS A 260 7.38 6.25 10.08
CA LYS A 260 7.77 6.34 11.50
C LYS A 260 8.60 7.58 11.78
N LEU A 261 9.55 7.92 10.90
CA LEU A 261 10.33 9.15 11.02
C LEU A 261 9.43 10.38 10.96
N ALA A 262 8.44 10.39 10.05
CA ALA A 262 7.46 11.46 9.97
C ALA A 262 6.60 11.57 11.24
N MET A 263 6.13 10.46 11.81
CA MET A 263 5.42 10.45 13.10
C MET A 263 6.26 11.05 14.23
N ILE A 264 7.56 10.71 14.30
CA ILE A 264 8.50 11.27 15.26
C ILE A 264 8.69 12.78 15.04
N ALA A 265 8.87 13.20 13.78
CA ALA A 265 9.04 14.61 13.44
C ALA A 265 7.81 15.44 13.83
N ILE A 266 6.61 14.94 13.56
CA ILE A 266 5.34 15.57 13.97
C ILE A 266 5.22 15.63 15.49
N THR A 267 5.57 14.56 16.20
CA THR A 267 5.57 14.52 17.66
C THR A 267 6.55 15.54 18.26
N ASN A 268 7.73 15.69 17.65
CA ASN A 268 8.73 16.67 18.08
C ASN A 268 8.26 18.10 17.84
N TRP A 269 7.65 18.36 16.67
CA TRP A 269 7.02 19.65 16.38
C TRP A 269 5.93 19.99 17.41
N GLN A 270 5.05 19.04 17.75
CA GLN A 270 3.99 19.26 18.74
C GLN A 270 4.54 19.66 20.11
N LYS A 271 5.72 19.13 20.50
CA LYS A 271 6.40 19.49 21.74
C LYS A 271 7.08 20.86 21.68
N GLN A 272 7.58 21.26 20.51
CA GLN A 272 8.24 22.54 20.29
C GLN A 272 7.23 23.70 20.19
N GLU A 273 6.07 23.45 19.60
CA GLU A 273 5.02 24.44 19.36
C GLU A 273 3.71 24.06 20.06
N PRO A 274 3.67 23.93 21.39
CA PRO A 274 2.54 23.30 22.11
C PRO A 274 1.19 23.99 21.89
N THR A 275 1.17 25.32 21.70
CA THR A 275 -0.07 26.07 21.44
C THR A 275 -0.80 25.57 20.19
N LEU A 276 -0.04 25.28 19.13
CA LEU A 276 -0.58 24.79 17.86
C LEU A 276 -0.58 23.26 17.82
N GLY A 277 0.47 22.63 18.35
CA GLY A 277 0.68 21.19 18.40
C GLY A 277 -0.43 20.43 19.14
N HIS A 278 -0.89 20.96 20.28
CA HIS A 278 -1.99 20.34 21.04
C HIS A 278 -3.35 20.44 20.34
N GLN A 279 -3.48 21.27 19.30
CA GLN A 279 -4.70 21.35 18.49
C GLN A 279 -4.78 20.26 17.41
N ALA A 280 -3.75 19.45 17.24
CA ALA A 280 -3.74 18.30 16.34
C ALA A 280 -3.36 17.01 17.09
N THR A 281 -4.29 16.06 17.16
CA THR A 281 -4.05 14.76 17.78
C THR A 281 -3.93 13.70 16.70
N LEU A 282 -2.79 13.00 16.62
CA LEU A 282 -2.65 11.84 15.74
C LEU A 282 -3.50 10.68 16.29
N VAL A 283 -4.57 10.32 15.60
CA VAL A 283 -5.54 9.31 16.06
C VAL A 283 -5.38 7.96 15.37
N MET A 284 -4.89 7.94 14.13
CA MET A 284 -4.64 6.69 13.40
C MET A 284 -3.41 6.78 12.51
N GLN A 285 -2.73 5.65 12.37
CA GLN A 285 -1.79 5.31 11.31
C GLN A 285 -2.37 4.12 10.54
N VAL A 286 -2.60 4.27 9.24
CA VAL A 286 -3.15 3.22 8.37
C VAL A 286 -2.37 3.21 7.07
N HIS A 287 -1.73 2.09 6.74
CA HIS A 287 -0.87 1.96 5.55
C HIS A 287 0.24 3.03 5.48
N ASP A 288 0.15 3.96 4.54
CA ASP A 288 0.99 5.12 4.28
C ASP A 288 0.32 6.45 4.68
N GLU A 289 -0.83 6.37 5.37
CA GLU A 289 -1.64 7.49 5.84
C GLU A 289 -1.52 7.72 7.35
N LEU A 290 -1.47 8.99 7.74
CA LEU A 290 -1.68 9.49 9.09
C LEU A 290 -3.02 10.24 9.17
N VAL A 291 -3.81 9.97 10.21
CA VAL A 291 -5.10 10.62 10.43
C VAL A 291 -5.07 11.38 11.74
N PHE A 292 -5.42 12.66 11.67
CA PHE A 292 -5.42 13.59 12.80
C PHE A 292 -6.82 14.09 13.10
N GLU A 293 -7.15 14.24 14.37
CA GLU A 293 -8.21 15.14 14.81
C GLU A 293 -7.61 16.53 14.99
N ILE A 294 -8.18 17.53 14.31
CA ILE A 294 -7.69 18.91 14.38
C ILE A 294 -8.84 19.84 14.72
N ASN A 295 -8.64 20.73 15.69
CA ASN A 295 -9.59 21.81 15.97
C ASN A 295 -9.85 22.63 14.70
N HIS A 296 -11.12 22.88 14.40
CA HIS A 296 -11.56 23.56 13.18
C HIS A 296 -10.77 24.86 12.90
N ASP A 297 -10.53 25.67 13.92
CA ASP A 297 -9.92 26.99 13.77
C ASP A 297 -8.39 26.93 13.59
N ALA A 298 -7.77 25.79 13.94
CA ALA A 298 -6.33 25.57 13.82
C ALA A 298 -5.91 24.91 12.50
N ILE A 299 -6.87 24.36 11.73
CA ILE A 299 -6.58 23.58 10.51
C ILE A 299 -5.75 24.35 9.50
N ALA A 300 -6.07 25.62 9.24
CA ALA A 300 -5.37 26.42 8.24
C ALA A 300 -3.88 26.57 8.56
N ALA A 301 -3.52 26.65 9.85
CA ALA A 301 -2.15 26.77 10.31
C ALA A 301 -1.42 25.41 10.38
N ILE A 302 -2.12 24.33 10.75
CA ILE A 302 -1.50 23.01 10.97
C ILE A 302 -1.32 22.22 9.67
N LYS A 303 -2.29 22.31 8.75
CA LYS A 303 -2.28 21.62 7.46
C LYS A 303 -0.92 21.76 6.72
N PRO A 304 -0.37 22.97 6.49
CA PRO A 304 0.91 23.11 5.80
C PRO A 304 2.08 22.54 6.60
N VAL A 305 2.03 22.59 7.93
CA VAL A 305 3.10 22.06 8.79
C VAL A 305 3.18 20.54 8.68
N ILE A 306 2.05 19.83 8.83
CA ILE A 306 2.00 18.36 8.70
C ILE A 306 2.48 17.94 7.30
N LYS A 307 1.99 18.60 6.24
CA LYS A 307 2.43 18.33 4.86
C LYS A 307 3.94 18.47 4.73
N ASN A 308 4.48 19.61 5.14
CA ASN A 308 5.91 19.88 5.03
C ASN A 308 6.75 18.88 5.83
N LEU A 309 6.37 18.59 7.08
CA LEU A 309 7.10 17.61 7.89
C LEU A 309 7.13 16.24 7.22
N MET A 310 6.00 15.74 6.74
CA MET A 310 5.96 14.45 6.05
C MET A 310 6.77 14.47 4.74
N GLU A 311 6.65 15.50 3.91
CA GLU A 311 7.36 15.57 2.62
C GLU A 311 8.88 15.77 2.75
N THR A 312 9.36 16.35 3.86
CA THR A 312 10.76 16.77 3.99
C THR A 312 11.58 16.03 5.06
N THR A 313 10.94 15.25 5.95
CA THR A 313 11.65 14.50 7.01
C THR A 313 12.68 13.53 6.43
N VAL A 314 12.37 12.92 5.29
CA VAL A 314 13.29 12.04 4.56
C VAL A 314 13.57 12.65 3.20
N ARG A 315 14.86 12.77 2.85
CA ARG A 315 15.29 13.20 1.52
C ARG A 315 15.60 11.98 0.67
N LEU A 316 14.85 11.82 -0.42
CA LEU A 316 15.16 10.91 -1.50
C LEU A 316 15.66 11.71 -2.71
N SER A 317 16.08 11.03 -3.77
CA SER A 317 16.42 11.67 -5.06
C SER A 317 15.19 12.29 -5.75
N ILE A 318 13.99 11.94 -5.29
CA ILE A 318 12.70 12.41 -5.80
C ILE A 318 11.89 12.93 -4.61
N PRO A 319 11.15 14.05 -4.74
CA PRO A 319 10.33 14.56 -3.66
C PRO A 319 9.28 13.54 -3.22
N LEU A 320 9.12 13.36 -1.91
CA LEU A 320 7.94 12.71 -1.36
C LEU A 320 6.75 13.67 -1.49
N LEU A 321 5.59 13.14 -1.88
CA LEU A 321 4.36 13.92 -1.99
C LEU A 321 3.31 13.38 -1.02
N VAL A 322 2.60 14.28 -0.36
CA VAL A 322 1.54 13.98 0.60
C VAL A 322 0.23 14.61 0.13
N SER A 323 -0.77 13.76 -0.09
CA SER A 323 -2.14 14.19 -0.36
C SER A 323 -2.85 14.43 0.97
N LEU A 324 -3.56 15.55 1.07
CA LEU A 324 -4.29 15.94 2.27
C LEU A 324 -5.78 16.02 1.97
N GLY A 325 -6.60 15.41 2.81
CA GLY A 325 -8.04 15.62 2.80
C GLY A 325 -8.56 15.97 4.19
N ILE A 326 -9.68 16.69 4.21
CA ILE A 326 -10.25 17.26 5.44
C ILE A 326 -11.76 17.07 5.39
N ALA A 327 -12.31 16.40 6.40
CA ALA A 327 -13.75 16.21 6.51
C ALA A 327 -14.19 15.86 7.93
N GLN A 328 -15.50 15.73 8.12
CA GLN A 328 -16.10 15.31 9.39
C GLN A 328 -15.96 13.81 9.68
N ASN A 329 -15.68 13.00 8.66
CA ASN A 329 -15.49 11.56 8.81
C ASN A 329 -14.38 11.05 7.90
N TRP A 330 -13.85 9.87 8.21
CA TRP A 330 -12.65 9.34 7.56
C TRP A 330 -12.88 9.06 6.06
N ASP A 331 -14.04 8.56 5.67
CA ASP A 331 -14.36 8.29 4.25
C ASP A 331 -14.37 9.54 3.37
N ALA A 332 -14.80 10.68 3.92
CA ALA A 332 -14.87 11.93 3.18
C ALA A 332 -13.52 12.69 3.20
N ALA A 333 -12.66 12.42 4.19
CA ALA A 333 -11.32 12.97 4.25
C ALA A 333 -10.33 12.15 3.41
N HIS A 334 -10.55 10.86 3.24
CA HIS A 334 -9.71 9.97 2.43
C HIS A 334 -9.99 10.12 0.92
#